data_AF-A0A1W1C8H6-F1
#
_entry.id   AF-A0A1W1C8H6-F1
#
_cell.length_a   1.000
_cell.length_b   1.000
_cell.length_c   1.000
_cell.angle_alpha   90.00
_cell.angle_beta   90.00
_cell.angle_gamma   90.00
#
_symmetry.space_group_name_H-M   'P 1'
#
loop_
_entity.id
_entity.type
_entity.pdbx_description
1 polymer ?
#
loop_
_entity_poly.entity_id
_entity_poly.type
_entity_poly.pdbx_seq_one_letter_code
_entity_poly.pdbx_strand_id
1 'polypeptide(L)'
;MKTRFSSLVNVKKNTMQKSESALQKANAAFLNAQEALATSLQQLQDFTPPTDGQIANFLAHRTLLDAQRAVIAENEERVRVSKDAMQKAKEQLQLDTIEYEKFKYLEFEEQKALLKKLKIKEAKDLDEIALMTFANKTMQKANL
;
A
#
# COMPACT_ATOMS: atom_id res chain seq x y z
N MET A 1 -12.92 -0.28 21.66
CA MET A 1 -14.36 -0.67 21.66
C MET A 1 -14.68 -1.19 20.26
N LYS A 2 -15.28 -2.37 20.12
CA LYS A 2 -15.73 -2.84 18.81
C LYS A 2 -16.93 -1.99 18.39
N THR A 3 -16.81 -1.32 17.25
CA THR A 3 -17.88 -0.51 16.65
C THR A 3 -18.60 -1.32 15.58
N ARG A 4 -19.68 -0.76 15.02
CA ARG A 4 -20.37 -1.39 13.88
C ARG A 4 -19.48 -1.43 12.63
N PHE A 5 -18.52 -0.52 12.55
CA PHE A 5 -17.60 -0.37 11.42
C PHE A 5 -16.30 -1.17 11.55
N SER A 6 -15.95 -1.70 12.73
CA SER A 6 -14.66 -2.38 12.95
C SER A 6 -14.39 -3.52 11.95
N SER A 7 -15.41 -4.32 11.63
CA SER A 7 -15.27 -5.41 10.64
C SER A 7 -14.98 -4.87 9.24
N LEU A 8 -15.63 -3.76 8.86
CA LEU A 8 -15.49 -3.15 7.54
C LEU A 8 -14.14 -2.43 7.39
N VAL A 9 -13.68 -1.75 8.44
CA VAL A 9 -12.34 -1.13 8.52
C VAL A 9 -11.26 -2.19 8.33
N ASN A 10 -11.40 -3.36 8.98
CA ASN A 10 -10.44 -4.47 8.82
C ASN A 10 -10.42 -5.02 7.39
N VAL A 11 -11.59 -5.21 6.77
CA VAL A 11 -11.66 -5.64 5.37
C VAL A 11 -10.98 -4.63 4.45
N LYS A 12 -11.27 -3.34 4.61
CA LYS A 12 -10.68 -2.29 3.78
C LYS A 12 -9.18 -2.13 4.01
N LYS A 13 -8.71 -2.30 5.25
CA LYS A 13 -7.28 -2.36 5.58
C LYS A 13 -6.60 -3.50 4.83
N ASN A 14 -7.19 -4.69 4.84
CA ASN A 14 -6.65 -5.85 4.13
C ASN A 14 -6.64 -5.62 2.61
N THR A 15 -7.66 -4.97 2.05
CA THR A 15 -7.69 -4.59 0.63
C THR A 15 -6.56 -3.61 0.29
N MET A 16 -6.38 -2.55 1.08
CA MET A 16 -5.29 -1.59 0.93
C MET A 16 -3.91 -2.27 1.00
N GLN A 17 -3.71 -3.20 1.94
CA GLN A 17 -2.45 -3.94 2.04
C GLN A 17 -2.20 -4.84 0.83
N LYS A 18 -3.26 -5.40 0.23
CA LYS A 18 -3.14 -6.18 -1.01
C LYS A 18 -2.75 -5.30 -2.19
N SER A 19 -3.33 -4.12 -2.33
CA SER A 19 -2.94 -3.18 -3.40
C SER A 19 -1.55 -2.61 -3.17
N GLU A 20 -1.12 -2.40 -1.93
CA GLU A 20 0.25 -2.03 -1.60
C GLU A 20 1.25 -3.11 -2.03
N SER A 21 0.97 -4.38 -1.70
CA SER A 21 1.80 -5.50 -2.14
C SER A 21 1.82 -5.64 -3.67
N ALA A 22 0.68 -5.38 -4.34
CA ALA A 22 0.62 -5.38 -5.80
C ALA A 22 1.48 -4.26 -6.41
N LEU A 23 1.45 -3.05 -5.85
CA LEU A 23 2.31 -1.94 -6.28
C LEU A 23 3.79 -2.27 -6.08
N GLN A 24 4.18 -2.86 -4.95
CA GLN A 24 5.56 -3.28 -4.70
C GLN A 24 6.04 -4.28 -5.76
N LYS A 25 5.22 -5.27 -6.11
CA LYS A 25 5.54 -6.24 -7.17
C LYS A 25 5.66 -5.58 -8.54
N ALA A 26 4.73 -4.69 -8.89
CA ALA A 26 4.76 -3.96 -10.16
C ALA A 26 5.99 -3.05 -10.27
N ASN A 27 6.36 -2.37 -9.17
CA ASN A 27 7.55 -1.55 -9.10
C ASN A 27 8.83 -2.39 -9.25
N ALA A 28 8.93 -3.53 -8.58
CA ALA A 28 10.05 -4.44 -8.74
C ALA A 28 10.18 -4.95 -10.19
N ALA A 29 9.06 -5.32 -10.82
CA ALA A 29 9.05 -5.71 -12.23
C ALA A 29 9.53 -4.59 -13.16
N PHE A 30 9.11 -3.34 -12.91
CA PHE A 30 9.54 -2.18 -13.68
C PHE A 30 11.04 -1.88 -13.52
N LEU A 31 11.57 -1.98 -12.30
CA LEU A 31 13.01 -1.82 -12.05
C LEU A 31 13.83 -2.90 -12.75
N ASN A 32 13.41 -4.16 -12.65
CA ASN A 32 14.07 -5.27 -13.33
C ASN A 32 14.05 -5.10 -14.86
N ALA A 33 12.94 -4.61 -15.43
CA ALA A 33 12.85 -4.34 -16.86
C ALA A 33 13.80 -3.22 -17.29
N GLN A 34 13.93 -2.15 -16.48
CA GLN A 34 14.90 -1.07 -16.76
C GLN A 34 16.34 -1.55 -16.67
N GLU A 35 16.67 -2.38 -15.68
CA GLU A 35 18.01 -2.96 -15.55
C GLU A 35 18.35 -3.88 -16.73
N ALA A 36 17.39 -4.70 -17.18
CA ALA A 36 17.55 -5.54 -18.37
C ALA A 36 17.77 -4.71 -19.65
N LEU A 37 17.04 -3.60 -19.80
CA LEU A 37 17.24 -2.66 -20.90
C LEU A 37 18.63 -2.01 -20.85
N ALA A 38 19.03 -1.50 -19.68
CA ALA A 38 20.34 -0.89 -19.49
C ALA A 38 21.48 -1.88 -19.80
N THR A 39 21.37 -3.12 -19.33
CA THR A 39 22.31 -4.20 -19.64
C THR A 39 22.37 -4.48 -21.14
N SER A 40 21.21 -4.53 -21.81
CA SER A 40 21.15 -4.78 -23.26
C SER A 40 21.77 -3.65 -24.08
N LEU A 41 21.60 -2.41 -23.64
CA LEU A 41 22.22 -1.23 -24.25
C LEU A 41 23.73 -1.21 -24.03
N GLN A 42 24.20 -1.60 -22.84
CA GLN A 42 25.63 -1.73 -22.56
C GLN A 42 26.27 -2.81 -23.43
N GLN A 43 25.64 -3.98 -23.53
CA GLN A 43 26.09 -5.05 -24.42
C GLN A 43 26.20 -4.58 -25.87
N LEU A 44 25.28 -3.74 -26.35
CA LEU A 44 25.35 -3.16 -27.70
C LEU A 44 26.55 -2.22 -27.88
N GLN A 45 26.97 -1.49 -26.84
CA GLN A 45 28.17 -0.64 -26.91
C GLN A 45 29.46 -1.46 -26.99
N ASP A 46 29.46 -2.65 -26.39
CA ASP A 46 30.60 -3.57 -26.42
C ASP A 46 30.74 -4.29 -27.78
N PHE A 47 29.74 -4.21 -28.67
CA PHE A 47 29.83 -4.75 -30.04
C PHE A 47 30.82 -3.93 -30.87
N THR A 48 32.00 -4.51 -31.10
CA THR A 48 32.99 -3.98 -32.02
C THR A 48 32.94 -4.75 -33.35
N PRO A 49 32.83 -4.05 -34.49
CA PRO A 49 32.82 -4.73 -35.79
C PRO A 49 34.18 -5.41 -36.04
N PRO A 50 34.18 -6.60 -36.68
CA PRO A 50 35.44 -7.24 -37.07
C PRO A 50 36.21 -6.34 -38.04
N THR A 51 37.49 -6.08 -37.74
CA THR A 51 38.37 -5.23 -38.55
C THR A 51 39.01 -5.98 -39.73
N ASP A 52 39.08 -7.30 -39.64
CA ASP A 52 39.58 -8.21 -40.66
C ASP A 52 38.84 -9.56 -40.63
N GLY A 53 39.07 -10.41 -41.65
CA GLY A 53 38.53 -11.76 -41.72
C GLY A 53 37.66 -12.06 -42.94
N GLN A 54 37.07 -13.25 -42.96
CA GLN A 54 36.22 -13.73 -44.06
C GLN A 54 34.84 -13.02 -44.05
N ILE A 55 34.24 -12.85 -45.24
CA ILE A 55 32.89 -12.26 -45.40
C ILE A 55 31.84 -12.93 -44.50
N ALA A 56 31.97 -14.24 -44.26
CA ALA A 56 31.10 -14.99 -43.34
C ALA A 56 31.08 -14.40 -41.91
N ASN A 57 32.20 -13.90 -41.41
CA ASN A 57 32.30 -13.29 -40.08
C ASN A 57 31.53 -11.97 -40.00
N PHE A 58 31.57 -11.16 -41.07
CA PHE A 58 30.80 -9.93 -41.17
C PHE A 58 29.29 -10.19 -41.20
N LEU A 59 28.85 -11.22 -41.93
CA LEU A 59 27.44 -11.63 -41.97
C LEU A 59 26.95 -12.17 -40.63
N ALA A 60 27.78 -12.97 -39.94
CA ALA A 60 27.48 -13.45 -38.59
C ALA A 60 27.37 -12.28 -37.59
N HIS A 61 28.32 -11.35 -37.62
CA HIS A 61 28.30 -10.16 -36.77
C HIS A 61 27.04 -9.30 -37.02
N ARG A 62 26.66 -9.10 -38.29
CA ARG A 62 25.42 -8.38 -38.62
C ARG A 62 24.19 -9.06 -38.04
N THR A 63 24.10 -10.39 -38.19
CA THR A 63 22.98 -11.17 -37.63
C THR A 63 22.89 -11.02 -36.11
N LEU A 64 24.03 -11.06 -35.40
CA LEU A 64 24.09 -10.84 -33.95
C LEU A 64 23.64 -9.43 -33.56
N LEU A 65 24.05 -8.42 -34.32
CA LEU A 65 23.68 -7.03 -34.07
C LEU A 65 22.17 -6.79 -34.28
N ASP A 66 21.61 -7.40 -35.34
CA ASP A 66 20.17 -7.35 -35.59
C ASP A 66 19.38 -8.08 -34.50
N ALA A 67 19.88 -9.21 -33.99
CA ALA A 67 19.31 -9.91 -32.85
C ALA A 67 19.37 -9.06 -31.56
N GLN A 68 20.49 -8.40 -31.28
CA GLN A 68 20.63 -7.53 -30.11
C GLN A 68 19.66 -6.34 -30.16
N ARG A 69 19.47 -5.75 -31.35
CA ARG A 69 18.47 -4.70 -31.56
C ARG A 69 17.05 -5.18 -31.30
N ALA A 70 16.72 -6.40 -31.71
CA ALA A 70 15.41 -6.99 -31.41
C ALA A 70 15.20 -7.18 -29.90
N VAL A 71 16.22 -7.64 -29.17
CA VAL A 71 16.18 -7.78 -27.70
C VAL A 71 15.98 -6.43 -27.02
N ILE A 72 16.67 -5.37 -27.48
CA ILE A 72 16.48 -4.01 -26.96
C ILE A 72 15.05 -3.54 -27.17
N ALA A 73 14.49 -3.71 -28.37
CA ALA A 73 13.11 -3.33 -28.66
C ALA A 73 12.09 -4.07 -27.77
N GLU A 74 12.32 -5.37 -27.53
CA GLU A 74 11.49 -6.14 -26.59
C GLU A 74 11.60 -5.60 -25.16
N ASN A 75 12.81 -5.28 -24.70
CA ASN A 75 13.03 -4.75 -23.36
C ASN A 75 12.42 -3.34 -23.19
N GLU A 76 12.49 -2.49 -24.22
CA GLU A 76 11.80 -1.19 -24.23
C GLU A 76 10.28 -1.36 -24.09
N GLU A 77 9.70 -2.32 -24.81
CA GLU A 77 8.28 -2.63 -24.70
C GLU A 77 7.92 -3.15 -23.30
N ARG A 78 8.75 -4.05 -22.74
CA ARG A 78 8.57 -4.55 -21.37
C ARG A 78 8.62 -3.43 -20.33
N VAL A 79 9.54 -2.47 -20.49
CA VAL A 79 9.60 -1.27 -19.64
C VAL A 79 8.31 -0.46 -19.76
N ARG A 80 7.82 -0.23 -20.98
CA ARG A 80 6.57 0.51 -21.23
C ARG A 80 5.37 -0.16 -20.55
N VAL A 81 5.18 -1.46 -20.76
CA VAL A 81 4.08 -2.23 -20.17
C VAL A 81 4.17 -2.26 -18.64
N SER A 82 5.38 -2.49 -18.10
CA SER A 82 5.59 -2.53 -16.64
C SER A 82 5.35 -1.17 -15.99
N LYS A 83 5.68 -0.07 -16.68
CA LYS A 83 5.41 1.30 -16.23
C LYS A 83 3.91 1.58 -16.16
N ASP A 84 3.15 1.19 -17.18
CA ASP A 84 1.69 1.33 -17.20
C ASP A 84 1.03 0.50 -16.08
N ALA A 85 1.48 -0.76 -15.90
CA ALA A 85 1.00 -1.62 -14.81
C ALA A 85 1.30 -1.02 -13.41
N MET A 86 2.49 -0.46 -13.22
CA MET A 86 2.88 0.23 -11.98
C MET A 86 1.98 1.46 -11.74
N GLN A 87 1.70 2.26 -12.77
CA GLN A 87 0.85 3.43 -12.65
C GLN A 87 -0.59 3.06 -12.27
N LYS A 88 -1.16 2.04 -12.91
CA LYS A 88 -2.49 1.50 -12.55
C LYS A 88 -2.53 0.96 -11.13
N ALA A 89 -1.50 0.24 -10.69
CA ALA A 89 -1.41 -0.26 -9.32
C ALA A 89 -1.33 0.89 -8.29
N LYS A 90 -0.64 1.98 -8.64
CA LYS A 90 -0.55 3.18 -7.80
C LYS A 90 -1.91 3.88 -7.67
N GLU A 91 -2.63 4.04 -8.77
CA GLU A 91 -3.99 4.62 -8.77
C GLU A 91 -4.95 3.76 -7.95
N GLN A 92 -4.89 2.43 -8.09
CA GLN A 92 -5.71 1.52 -7.28
C GLN A 92 -5.40 1.64 -5.79
N LEU A 93 -4.13 1.70 -5.41
CA LEU A 93 -3.73 1.89 -4.02
C LEU A 93 -4.28 3.22 -3.46
N GLN A 94 -4.21 4.31 -4.22
CA GLN A 94 -4.76 5.59 -3.81
C GLN A 94 -6.27 5.51 -3.52
N LEU A 95 -7.02 4.85 -4.40
CA LEU A 95 -8.46 4.64 -4.21
C LEU A 95 -8.74 3.81 -2.95
N ASP A 96 -8.02 2.70 -2.76
CA ASP A 96 -8.20 1.81 -1.61
C ASP A 96 -7.82 2.50 -0.28
N THR A 97 -6.77 3.33 -0.29
CA THR A 97 -6.38 4.15 0.87
C THR A 97 -7.45 5.18 1.22
N ILE A 98 -8.02 5.87 0.22
CA ILE A 98 -9.12 6.82 0.45
C ILE A 98 -10.32 6.11 1.07
N GLU A 99 -10.68 4.93 0.57
CA GLU A 99 -11.77 4.15 1.14
C GLU A 99 -11.50 3.71 2.57
N TYR A 100 -10.29 3.21 2.85
CA TYR A 100 -9.90 2.82 4.19
C TYR A 100 -9.99 3.98 5.19
N GLU A 101 -9.47 5.16 4.84
CA GLU A 101 -9.51 6.34 5.70
C GLU A 101 -10.94 6.86 5.91
N LYS A 102 -11.83 6.76 4.91
CA LYS A 102 -13.26 7.08 5.08
C LYS A 102 -13.91 6.22 6.17
N PHE A 103 -13.72 4.90 6.14
CA PHE A 103 -14.32 4.01 7.13
C PHE A 103 -13.69 4.16 8.52
N LYS A 104 -12.38 4.42 8.57
CA LYS A 104 -11.67 4.70 9.82
C LYS A 104 -12.17 5.98 10.48
N TYR A 105 -12.48 7.01 9.70
CA TYR A 105 -13.09 8.24 10.22
C TYR A 105 -14.50 7.98 10.80
N LEU A 106 -15.34 7.19 10.10
CA LEU A 106 -16.66 6.81 10.61
C LEU A 106 -16.57 6.02 11.93
N GLU A 107 -15.63 5.09 12.02
CA GLU A 107 -15.35 4.36 13.26
C GLU A 107 -14.93 5.30 14.39
N PHE A 108 -14.07 6.28 14.11
CA PHE A 108 -13.63 7.26 15.10
C PHE A 108 -14.79 8.09 15.67
N GLU A 109 -15.71 8.56 14.81
CA GLU A 109 -16.88 9.31 15.26
C GLU A 109 -17.82 8.45 16.13
N GLU A 110 -18.03 7.16 15.80
CA GLU A 110 -18.80 6.25 16.66
C GLU A 110 -18.12 6.04 18.02
N GLN A 111 -16.80 5.85 18.05
CA GLN A 111 -16.05 5.69 19.28
C GLN A 111 -16.16 6.93 20.17
N LYS A 112 -16.06 8.12 19.57
CA LYS A 112 -16.21 9.40 20.28
C LYS A 112 -17.61 9.54 20.88
N ALA A 113 -18.65 9.18 20.13
CA ALA A 113 -20.03 9.18 20.62
C ALA A 113 -20.24 8.19 21.78
N LEU A 114 -19.70 6.97 21.67
CA LEU A 114 -19.75 5.97 22.75
C LEU A 114 -19.02 6.43 24.00
N LEU A 115 -17.82 7.01 23.85
CA LEU A 115 -17.02 7.51 24.95
C LEU A 115 -17.71 8.68 25.67
N LYS A 116 -18.40 9.56 24.93
CA LYS A 116 -19.23 10.62 25.55
C LYS A 116 -20.38 10.04 26.36
N LYS A 117 -21.06 9.01 25.86
CA LYS A 117 -22.15 8.34 26.59
C LYS A 117 -21.65 7.67 27.88
N LEU A 118 -20.49 7.02 27.82
CA LEU A 118 -19.88 6.40 29.00
C LEU A 118 -19.50 7.44 30.05
N LYS A 119 -18.86 8.54 29.67
CA LYS A 119 -18.54 9.64 30.61
C LYS A 119 -19.78 10.21 31.31
N ILE A 120 -20.89 10.37 30.59
CA ILE A 120 -22.14 10.85 31.18
C ILE A 120 -22.71 9.83 32.16
N LYS A 121 -22.63 8.53 31.84
CA LYS A 121 -23.08 7.47 32.73
C LYS A 121 -22.21 7.41 33.99
N GLU A 122 -20.89 7.41 33.83
CA GLU A 122 -19.93 7.41 34.94
C GLU A 122 -20.14 8.60 35.87
N ALA A 123 -20.39 9.80 35.33
CA ALA A 123 -20.69 10.97 36.15
C ALA A 123 -21.98 10.80 36.98
N LYS A 124 -23.05 10.27 36.38
CA LYS A 124 -24.30 9.99 37.11
C LYS A 124 -24.12 8.92 38.18
N ASP A 125 -23.42 7.84 37.86
CA ASP A 125 -23.15 6.76 38.79
C ASP A 125 -22.30 7.28 39.99
N LEU A 126 -21.34 8.18 39.74
CA LEU A 126 -20.57 8.84 40.80
C LEU A 126 -21.44 9.77 41.67
N ASP A 127 -22.34 10.55 41.07
CA ASP A 127 -23.28 11.40 41.82
C ASP A 127 -24.22 10.56 42.70
N GLU A 128 -24.72 9.43 42.20
CA GLU A 128 -25.55 8.50 42.97
C GLU A 128 -24.77 7.86 44.13
N ILE A 129 -23.54 7.42 43.90
CA ILE A 129 -22.66 6.89 44.96
C ILE A 129 -22.38 7.95 46.03
N ALA A 130 -22.15 9.21 45.63
CA ALA A 130 -21.93 10.31 46.55
C ALA A 130 -23.16 10.57 47.43
N LEU A 131 -24.37 10.57 46.85
CA LEU A 131 -25.63 10.71 47.58
C LEU A 131 -25.85 9.55 48.56
N MET A 132 -25.63 8.31 48.13
CA MET A 132 -25.76 7.12 49.00
C MET A 132 -24.76 7.16 50.16
N THR A 133 -23.52 7.57 49.91
CA THR A 133 -22.48 7.68 50.94
C THR A 133 -22.80 8.79 51.93
N PHE A 134 -23.28 9.94 51.44
CA PHE A 134 -23.71 11.05 52.30
C PHE A 134 -24.91 10.64 53.16
N ALA A 135 -25.94 10.05 52.57
CA ALA A 135 -27.14 9.58 53.25
C ALA A 135 -26.80 8.58 54.38
N ASN A 136 -25.93 7.61 54.11
CA ASN A 136 -25.46 6.65 55.12
C ASN A 136 -24.69 7.33 56.26
N LYS A 137 -23.88 8.36 55.96
CA LYS A 137 -23.14 9.11 56.98
C LYS A 137 -24.06 9.98 57.86
N THR A 138 -25.13 10.52 57.31
CA THR A 138 -26.19 11.21 58.09
C THR A 138 -26.98 10.25 58.97
N MET A 139 -27.32 9.04 58.48
CA MET A 139 -28.02 8.04 59.31
C MET A 139 -27.15 7.54 60.47
N GLN A 140 -25.83 7.38 60.26
CA GLN A 140 -24.91 7.05 61.37
C GLN A 140 -24.81 8.15 62.43
N LYS A 141 -24.91 9.44 62.04
CA LYS A 141 -24.92 10.56 62.99
C LYS A 141 -26.24 10.74 63.73
N ALA A 142 -27.35 10.24 63.20
CA ALA A 142 -28.67 10.31 63.84
C ALA A 142 -28.91 9.18 64.85
N ASN A 143 -28.10 8.12 64.80
CA ASN A 143 -28.13 6.97 65.72
C ASN A 143 -27.06 7.05 66.83
N LEU A 144 -26.43 8.22 67.02
CA LEU A 144 -25.52 8.59 68.09
C LEU A 144 -26.15 9.74 68.90
#